data_AF-A0AB73BSP0-F1
#
_entry.id   AF-A0AB73BSP0-F1
#
_cell.length_a   1.000
_cell.length_b   1.000
_cell.length_c   1.000
_cell.angle_alpha   90.00
_cell.angle_beta   90.00
_cell.angle_gamma   90.00
#
_symmetry.space_group_name_H-M   'P 1'
#
loop_
_entity.id
_entity.type
_entity.pdbx_description
1 polymer ?
#
loop_
_entity_poly.entity_id
_entity_poly.type
_entity_poly.pdbx_seq_one_letter_code
_entity_poly.pdbx_strand_id
1 'polypeptide(L)'
;MLAVRVYNTLTRKKEEFKPLVPGHISMYVCGPTVYNYIHIGNARSAIAFDTIRRYFEYKGYDVKYVSNFTDVDDKMINEARAEKTTVPKLAEKFINAFLADTTALNIEPATLHPRATHEINDIITFVKSLIDNGYAYEVDGDVYYRAKKFKHYGQLSDQNIEQLEEGASEHINDTEQSRKEDPIDFALWKAQKEPDEIAWDSPWGKGRPGWHIECSVMSTKYLGDTIDIHGGGQDLEFPHHENEIAQSEAKTGKKFVNYWLHNGFVTVGKDQEKMSKSLHNFVTVHDILREVDPQVLRFFMASVQYRRQINYSAENLAQAATILDRFKNTLININYRLADDTASEESAELAQAIMATNEKFEQAMDDDFNVQNALTAIYDLLPVVNANANAARADKQELQKFKEKLASWLLVFGVDTNKLCVKNAGSNDDEIDALVKKRDEARANKDWATSDQIRDQLKEMGITIQDTPQGTRWTRD
;
A
#
# COMPACT_ATOMS: atom_id res chain seq x y z
N MET A 1 -3.85 23.72 -12.52
CA MET A 1 -3.76 22.29 -12.13
C MET A 1 -5.11 21.66 -12.38
N LEU A 2 -5.12 20.47 -12.99
CA LEU A 2 -6.33 19.65 -13.06
C LEU A 2 -6.66 19.17 -11.66
N ALA A 3 -7.95 19.01 -11.35
CA ALA A 3 -8.38 18.44 -10.08
C ALA A 3 -8.14 16.92 -10.09
N VAL A 4 -7.64 16.38 -8.98
CA VAL A 4 -7.52 14.93 -8.79
C VAL A 4 -8.89 14.30 -8.95
N ARG A 5 -8.98 13.21 -9.71
CA ARG A 5 -10.18 12.39 -9.84
C ARG A 5 -9.93 11.04 -9.20
N VAL A 6 -10.89 10.56 -8.43
CA VAL A 6 -10.81 9.26 -7.74
C VAL A 6 -11.97 8.39 -8.17
N TYR A 7 -11.74 7.10 -8.37
CA TYR A 7 -12.85 6.16 -8.54
C TYR A 7 -13.52 5.90 -7.20
N ASN A 8 -14.81 6.23 -7.11
CA ASN A 8 -15.60 6.03 -5.91
C ASN A 8 -16.39 4.73 -6.04
N THR A 9 -16.09 3.72 -5.21
CA THR A 9 -16.81 2.43 -5.21
C THR A 9 -18.31 2.63 -5.06
N LEU A 10 -18.74 3.56 -4.22
CA LEU A 10 -20.16 3.84 -3.97
C LEU A 10 -20.92 4.24 -5.24
N THR A 11 -20.31 5.02 -6.14
CA THR A 11 -20.97 5.53 -7.35
C THR A 11 -20.52 4.84 -8.63
N ARG A 12 -19.49 3.98 -8.53
CA ARG A 12 -18.87 3.22 -9.62
C ARG A 12 -18.34 4.12 -10.74
N LYS A 13 -17.90 5.34 -10.41
CA LYS A 13 -17.43 6.35 -11.37
C LYS A 13 -16.20 7.07 -10.85
N LYS A 14 -15.41 7.62 -11.78
CA LYS A 14 -14.35 8.58 -11.45
C LYS A 14 -14.97 9.95 -11.18
N GLU A 15 -14.81 10.45 -9.96
CA GLU A 15 -15.36 11.72 -9.50
C GLU A 15 -14.23 12.71 -9.24
N GLU A 16 -14.50 13.99 -9.41
CA GLU A 16 -13.60 15.04 -8.95
C GLU A 16 -13.48 14.96 -7.42
N PHE A 17 -12.26 14.87 -6.90
CA PHE A 17 -11.99 14.85 -5.48
C PHE A 17 -12.14 16.26 -4.90
N LYS A 18 -13.01 16.40 -3.90
CA LYS A 18 -13.29 17.65 -3.19
C LYS A 18 -13.20 17.38 -1.69
N PRO A 19 -12.18 17.89 -1.00
CA PRO A 19 -12.08 17.69 0.44
C PRO A 19 -13.19 18.43 1.18
N LEU A 20 -13.61 17.89 2.32
CA LEU A 20 -14.54 18.50 3.28
C LEU A 20 -14.01 19.84 3.79
N VAL A 21 -12.69 19.92 4.02
CA VAL A 21 -11.99 21.12 4.43
C VAL A 21 -10.91 21.44 3.39
N PRO A 22 -10.93 22.62 2.73
CA PRO A 22 -9.92 22.96 1.73
C PRO A 22 -8.49 22.76 2.26
N GLY A 23 -7.68 21.99 1.52
CA GLY A 23 -6.28 21.71 1.87
C GLY A 23 -6.05 20.57 2.86
N HIS A 24 -7.09 20.01 3.49
CA HIS A 24 -6.96 18.91 4.44
C HIS A 24 -7.75 17.68 4.01
N ILE A 25 -7.21 16.49 4.26
CA ILE A 25 -7.86 15.21 3.93
C ILE A 25 -7.95 14.33 5.17
N SER A 26 -9.18 13.93 5.52
CA SER A 26 -9.46 12.89 6.50
C SER A 26 -9.51 11.52 5.81
N MET A 27 -8.51 10.67 6.06
CA MET A 27 -8.39 9.36 5.41
C MET A 27 -8.35 8.25 6.45
N TYR A 28 -9.32 7.33 6.40
CA TYR A 28 -9.32 6.11 7.20
C TYR A 28 -9.06 4.89 6.31
N VAL A 29 -8.16 4.00 6.72
CA VAL A 29 -7.94 2.72 6.01
C VAL A 29 -7.91 1.58 7.01
N CYS A 30 -8.80 0.61 6.81
CA CYS A 30 -8.89 -0.57 7.66
C CYS A 30 -7.53 -1.28 7.74
N GLY A 31 -7.00 -1.41 8.96
CA GLY A 31 -5.71 -2.04 9.20
C GLY A 31 -5.82 -3.54 9.49
N PRO A 32 -4.71 -4.20 9.87
CA PRO A 32 -4.66 -5.64 9.98
C PRO A 32 -5.24 -6.16 11.32
N THR A 33 -5.72 -7.40 11.30
CA THR A 33 -5.86 -8.21 12.51
C THR A 33 -4.48 -8.75 12.91
N VAL A 34 -4.00 -8.43 14.12
CA VAL A 34 -2.60 -8.64 14.52
C VAL A 34 -2.36 -10.01 15.19
N TYR A 35 -2.77 -11.07 14.50
CA TYR A 35 -2.61 -12.47 14.97
C TYR A 35 -1.47 -13.21 14.26
N ASN A 36 -0.87 -12.64 13.23
CA ASN A 36 0.23 -13.26 12.49
C ASN A 36 1.05 -12.19 11.75
N TYR A 37 2.17 -12.60 11.14
CA TYR A 37 2.88 -11.77 10.17
C TYR A 37 1.98 -11.46 8.98
N ILE A 38 2.10 -10.24 8.45
CA ILE A 38 1.37 -9.86 7.25
C ILE A 38 1.92 -10.58 6.02
N HIS A 39 1.01 -10.89 5.10
CA HIS A 39 1.37 -11.38 3.78
C HIS A 39 1.41 -10.26 2.76
N ILE A 40 1.97 -10.57 1.58
CA ILE A 40 2.07 -9.61 0.47
C ILE A 40 0.69 -9.06 0.03
N GLY A 41 -0.39 -9.79 0.32
CA GLY A 41 -1.77 -9.30 0.13
C GLY A 41 -2.15 -8.15 1.07
N ASN A 42 -1.78 -8.22 2.36
CA ASN A 42 -1.99 -7.08 3.26
C ASN A 42 -1.05 -5.93 2.91
N ALA A 43 0.20 -6.25 2.54
CA ALA A 43 1.19 -5.25 2.11
C ALA A 43 0.70 -4.47 0.89
N ARG A 44 -0.01 -5.11 -0.05
CA ARG A 44 -0.61 -4.44 -1.21
C ARG A 44 -1.57 -3.32 -0.83
N SER A 45 -2.44 -3.54 0.16
CA SER A 45 -3.32 -2.49 0.69
C SER A 45 -2.51 -1.35 1.29
N ALA A 46 -1.61 -1.65 2.22
CA ALA A 46 -0.77 -0.65 2.88
C ALA A 46 0.06 0.16 1.86
N ILE A 47 0.62 -0.50 0.84
CA ILE A 47 1.39 0.14 -0.22
C ILE A 47 0.51 1.02 -1.10
N ALA A 48 -0.67 0.56 -1.51
CA ALA A 48 -1.59 1.32 -2.34
C ALA A 48 -2.01 2.63 -1.67
N PHE A 49 -2.44 2.56 -0.41
CA PHE A 49 -2.92 3.74 0.32
C PHE A 49 -1.78 4.68 0.73
N ASP A 50 -0.58 4.17 0.97
CA ASP A 50 0.61 5.01 1.11
C ASP A 50 0.96 5.75 -0.19
N THR A 51 0.90 5.11 -1.36
CA THR A 51 1.10 5.78 -2.65
C THR A 51 0.05 6.87 -2.90
N ILE A 52 -1.21 6.58 -2.58
CA ILE A 52 -2.32 7.54 -2.68
C ILE A 52 -2.09 8.74 -1.75
N ARG A 53 -1.77 8.49 -0.48
CA ARG A 53 -1.46 9.52 0.51
C ARG A 53 -0.30 10.39 0.06
N ARG A 54 0.82 9.79 -0.33
CA ARG A 54 2.02 10.50 -0.79
C ARG A 54 1.74 11.35 -2.03
N TYR A 55 0.85 10.92 -2.92
CA TYR A 55 0.45 11.75 -4.05
C TYR A 55 -0.39 12.96 -3.63
N PHE A 56 -1.31 12.80 -2.68
CA PHE A 56 -2.03 13.95 -2.12
C PHE A 56 -1.08 14.93 -1.41
N GLU A 57 -0.12 14.43 -0.64
CA GLU A 57 0.92 15.27 -0.01
C GLU A 57 1.80 15.96 -1.07
N TYR A 58 2.14 15.27 -2.17
CA TYR A 58 2.82 15.86 -3.32
C TYR A 58 2.03 17.02 -3.94
N LYS A 59 0.68 16.93 -3.97
CA LYS A 59 -0.22 18.01 -4.42
C LYS A 59 -0.43 19.10 -3.37
N GLY A 60 0.20 18.99 -2.20
CA GLY A 60 0.18 19.99 -1.14
C GLY A 60 -0.97 19.85 -0.14
N TYR A 61 -1.65 18.70 -0.09
CA TYR A 61 -2.65 18.43 0.94
C TYR A 61 -2.01 17.99 2.25
N ASP A 62 -2.60 18.40 3.36
CA ASP A 62 -2.33 17.85 4.69
C ASP A 62 -3.25 16.65 4.94
N VAL A 63 -2.69 15.44 4.96
CA VAL A 63 -3.45 14.19 5.06
C VAL A 63 -3.38 13.64 6.47
N LYS A 64 -4.52 13.67 7.17
CA LYS A 64 -4.70 12.97 8.44
C LYS A 64 -5.10 11.52 8.16
N TYR A 65 -4.10 10.64 8.14
CA TYR A 65 -4.24 9.23 7.83
C TYR A 65 -4.34 8.36 9.09
N VAL A 66 -5.46 7.67 9.27
CA VAL A 66 -5.71 6.79 10.41
C VAL A 66 -5.89 5.35 9.92
N SER A 67 -5.19 4.41 10.55
CA SER A 67 -5.35 2.98 10.25
C SER A 67 -5.28 2.17 11.53
N ASN A 68 -6.33 1.44 11.87
CA ASN A 68 -6.44 0.76 13.16
C ASN A 68 -5.60 -0.52 13.25
N PHE A 69 -5.43 -1.03 14.47
CA PHE A 69 -5.12 -2.43 14.71
C PHE A 69 -6.34 -3.12 15.32
N THR A 70 -6.80 -4.19 14.68
CA THR A 70 -7.77 -5.11 15.30
C THR A 70 -6.99 -6.08 16.17
N ASP A 71 -6.91 -5.76 17.45
CA ASP A 71 -6.17 -6.49 18.49
C ASP A 71 -7.07 -7.31 19.41
N VAL A 72 -8.34 -7.51 19.01
CA VAL A 72 -9.30 -8.44 19.59
C VAL A 72 -10.17 -9.02 18.48
N ASP A 73 -10.19 -10.34 18.32
CA ASP A 73 -11.07 -11.07 17.39
C ASP A 73 -11.04 -12.58 17.72
N ASP A 74 -11.93 -13.37 17.13
CA ASP A 74 -11.90 -14.84 17.19
C ASP A 74 -10.55 -15.41 16.74
N LYS A 75 -9.94 -14.85 15.68
CA LYS A 75 -8.62 -15.30 15.21
C LYS A 75 -7.52 -15.04 16.24
N MET A 76 -7.57 -13.90 16.93
CA MET A 76 -6.62 -13.55 17.99
C MET A 76 -6.72 -14.52 19.17
N ILE A 77 -7.95 -14.84 19.60
CA ILE A 77 -8.21 -15.76 20.72
C ILE A 77 -7.69 -17.16 20.37
N ASN A 78 -8.01 -17.65 19.18
CA ASN A 78 -7.61 -18.98 18.74
C ASN A 78 -6.08 -19.11 18.60
N GLU A 79 -5.43 -18.11 18.04
CA GLU A 79 -3.97 -18.10 17.90
C GLU A 79 -3.28 -17.94 19.28
N ALA A 80 -3.80 -17.11 20.17
CA ALA A 80 -3.25 -16.96 21.52
C ALA A 80 -3.32 -18.28 22.31
N ARG A 81 -4.41 -19.04 22.17
CA ARG A 81 -4.53 -20.40 22.72
C ARG A 81 -3.49 -21.35 22.10
N ALA A 82 -3.32 -21.32 20.79
CA ALA A 82 -2.35 -22.16 20.07
C ALA A 82 -0.89 -21.86 20.49
N GLU A 83 -0.51 -20.59 20.60
CA GLU A 83 0.81 -20.14 21.07
C GLU A 83 0.97 -20.22 22.60
N LYS A 84 -0.07 -20.62 23.34
CA LYS A 84 -0.10 -20.66 24.82
C LYS A 84 0.29 -19.31 25.44
N THR A 85 -0.24 -18.22 24.88
CA THR A 85 -0.02 -16.84 25.31
C THR A 85 -1.35 -16.12 25.52
N THR A 86 -1.30 -14.83 25.84
CA THR A 86 -2.50 -13.98 26.00
C THR A 86 -2.70 -13.11 24.76
N VAL A 87 -3.96 -12.78 24.42
CA VAL A 87 -4.30 -11.89 23.29
C VAL A 87 -3.51 -10.58 23.28
N PRO A 88 -3.32 -9.84 24.40
CA PRO A 88 -2.54 -8.61 24.38
C PRO A 88 -1.05 -8.82 24.05
N LYS A 89 -0.43 -9.89 24.57
CA LYS A 89 0.96 -10.23 24.24
C LYS A 89 1.13 -10.64 22.78
N LEU A 90 0.16 -11.38 22.23
CA LEU A 90 0.13 -11.75 20.81
C LEU A 90 0.02 -10.49 19.94
N ALA A 91 -0.88 -9.58 20.29
CA ALA A 91 -1.07 -8.31 19.60
C ALA A 91 0.21 -7.48 19.57
N GLU A 92 0.88 -7.28 20.71
CA GLU A 92 2.13 -6.50 20.75
C GLU A 92 3.23 -7.12 19.87
N LYS A 93 3.36 -8.45 19.88
CA LYS A 93 4.32 -9.16 19.02
C LYS A 93 4.08 -8.85 17.55
N PHE A 94 2.84 -8.98 17.07
CA PHE A 94 2.54 -8.81 15.65
C PHE A 94 2.32 -7.36 15.22
N ILE A 95 1.99 -6.44 16.13
CA ILE A 95 2.07 -4.99 15.88
C ILE A 95 3.52 -4.61 15.61
N ASN A 96 4.46 -5.04 16.45
CA ASN A 96 5.88 -4.76 16.24
C ASN A 96 6.39 -5.37 14.92
N ALA A 97 5.96 -6.59 14.59
CA ALA A 97 6.28 -7.24 13.32
C ALA A 97 5.71 -6.45 12.12
N PHE A 98 4.44 -6.04 12.18
CA PHE A 98 3.81 -5.22 11.15
C PHE A 98 4.56 -3.90 10.94
N LEU A 99 4.92 -3.20 12.02
CA LEU A 99 5.65 -1.94 11.93
C LEU A 99 7.05 -2.14 11.34
N ALA A 100 7.74 -3.23 11.68
CA ALA A 100 9.04 -3.57 11.10
C ALA A 100 8.93 -3.84 9.59
N ASP A 101 7.98 -4.68 9.18
CA ASP A 101 7.75 -5.05 7.77
C ASP A 101 7.36 -3.82 6.93
N THR A 102 6.44 -2.99 7.42
CA THR A 102 6.00 -1.76 6.73
C THR A 102 7.06 -0.68 6.68
N THR A 103 7.87 -0.52 7.74
CA THR A 103 9.03 0.38 7.74
C THR A 103 10.07 -0.05 6.71
N ALA A 104 10.36 -1.34 6.61
CA ALA A 104 11.28 -1.87 5.61
C ALA A 104 10.80 -1.57 4.18
N LEU A 105 9.48 -1.64 3.94
CA LEU A 105 8.84 -1.28 2.68
C LEU A 105 8.71 0.24 2.45
N ASN A 106 9.27 1.08 3.34
CA ASN A 106 9.23 2.54 3.26
C ASN A 106 7.81 3.13 3.23
N ILE A 107 6.87 2.47 3.93
CA ILE A 107 5.52 2.97 4.15
C ILE A 107 5.58 4.02 5.24
N GLU A 108 4.93 5.16 5.05
CA GLU A 108 4.88 6.19 6.08
C GLU A 108 4.03 5.72 7.27
N PRO A 109 4.48 5.97 8.51
CA PRO A 109 3.65 5.74 9.68
C PRO A 109 2.32 6.48 9.55
N ALA A 110 1.24 5.85 10.02
CA ALA A 110 -0.03 6.55 10.08
C ALA A 110 0.03 7.71 11.08
N THR A 111 -0.80 8.73 10.87
CA THR A 111 -0.99 9.81 11.85
C THR A 111 -1.45 9.23 13.19
N LEU A 112 -2.25 8.16 13.16
CA LEU A 112 -2.65 7.40 14.33
C LEU A 112 -2.92 5.93 14.00
N HIS A 113 -2.50 5.04 14.89
CA HIS A 113 -2.88 3.64 14.91
C HIS A 113 -3.74 3.31 16.15
N PRO A 114 -5.06 3.61 16.11
CA PRO A 114 -5.92 3.29 17.23
C PRO A 114 -6.10 1.76 17.35
N ARG A 115 -6.33 1.29 18.57
CA ARG A 115 -6.47 -0.15 18.88
C ARG A 115 -7.86 -0.43 19.41
N ALA A 116 -8.52 -1.46 18.92
CA ALA A 116 -9.87 -1.81 19.34
C ALA A 116 -9.97 -2.02 20.87
N THR A 117 -8.97 -2.66 21.48
CA THR A 117 -8.94 -2.89 22.94
C THR A 117 -8.87 -1.60 23.77
N HIS A 118 -8.44 -0.47 23.19
CA HIS A 118 -8.38 0.82 23.86
C HIS A 118 -9.69 1.62 23.74
N GLU A 119 -10.63 1.17 22.90
CA GLU A 119 -11.83 1.92 22.50
C GLU A 119 -13.14 1.29 23.03
N ILE A 120 -13.03 0.32 23.95
CA ILE A 120 -14.17 -0.50 24.41
C ILE A 120 -15.31 0.34 24.98
N ASN A 121 -15.02 1.38 25.77
CA ASN A 121 -16.06 2.25 26.32
C ASN A 121 -16.81 3.04 25.24
N ASP A 122 -16.09 3.50 24.22
CA ASP A 122 -16.68 4.21 23.08
C ASP A 122 -17.49 3.26 22.20
N ILE A 123 -17.02 2.02 22.02
CA ILE A 123 -17.77 0.95 21.34
C ILE A 123 -19.07 0.65 22.08
N ILE A 124 -19.04 0.41 23.39
CA ILE A 124 -20.25 0.16 24.19
C ILE A 124 -21.23 1.32 24.07
N THR A 125 -20.74 2.56 24.13
CA THR A 125 -21.58 3.77 23.98
C THR A 125 -22.21 3.85 22.58
N PHE A 126 -21.45 3.51 21.54
CA PHE A 126 -21.93 3.48 20.16
C PHE A 126 -23.03 2.43 19.98
N VAL A 127 -22.78 1.20 20.46
CA VAL A 127 -23.75 0.10 20.38
C VAL A 127 -25.04 0.46 21.13
N LYS A 128 -24.93 1.07 22.32
CA LYS A 128 -26.10 1.57 23.04
C LYS A 128 -26.91 2.57 22.22
N SER A 129 -26.25 3.51 21.55
CA SER A 129 -26.95 4.46 20.65
C SER A 129 -27.68 3.76 19.51
N LEU A 130 -27.12 2.68 18.96
CA LEU A 130 -27.78 1.89 17.91
C LEU A 130 -29.02 1.16 18.45
N ILE A 131 -28.97 0.65 19.69
CA ILE A 131 -30.14 0.06 20.36
C ILE A 131 -31.21 1.12 20.60
N ASP A 132 -30.83 2.29 21.14
CA ASP A 132 -31.75 3.40 21.43
C ASP A 132 -32.44 3.93 20.16
N ASN A 133 -31.73 3.93 19.02
CA ASN A 133 -32.28 4.26 17.70
C ASN A 133 -33.07 3.10 17.06
N GLY A 134 -33.13 1.94 17.73
CA GLY A 134 -33.79 0.71 17.31
C GLY A 134 -33.14 0.00 16.13
N TYR A 135 -31.89 0.31 15.81
CA TYR A 135 -31.08 -0.37 14.80
C TYR A 135 -30.35 -1.60 15.33
N ALA A 136 -30.34 -1.82 16.64
CA ALA A 136 -29.74 -2.99 17.26
C ALA A 136 -30.63 -3.61 18.32
N TYR A 137 -30.37 -4.87 18.67
CA TYR A 137 -31.05 -5.61 19.73
C TYR A 137 -30.11 -6.55 20.45
N GLU A 138 -30.43 -6.79 21.71
CA GLU A 138 -29.74 -7.74 22.56
C GLU A 138 -30.51 -9.05 22.61
N VAL A 139 -29.77 -10.16 22.66
CA VAL A 139 -30.28 -11.52 22.84
C VAL A 139 -29.20 -12.37 23.52
N ASP A 140 -29.50 -12.90 24.70
CA ASP A 140 -28.59 -13.77 25.48
C ASP A 140 -27.17 -13.21 25.67
N GLY A 141 -27.04 -11.88 25.81
CA GLY A 141 -25.78 -11.14 25.98
C GLY A 141 -25.07 -10.76 24.67
N ASP A 142 -25.46 -11.33 23.53
CA ASP A 142 -25.02 -10.87 22.21
C ASP A 142 -25.84 -9.63 21.80
N VAL A 143 -25.24 -8.72 21.04
CA VAL A 143 -25.95 -7.58 20.44
C VAL A 143 -25.77 -7.61 18.93
N TYR A 144 -26.89 -7.62 18.18
CA TYR A 144 -26.91 -7.65 16.73
C TYR A 144 -27.45 -6.35 16.14
N TYR A 145 -26.99 -6.02 14.93
CA TYR A 145 -27.51 -4.93 14.12
C TYR A 145 -28.60 -5.45 13.17
N ARG A 146 -29.71 -4.71 13.06
CA ARG A 146 -30.82 -4.97 12.12
C ARG A 146 -30.49 -4.45 10.73
N ALA A 147 -29.90 -5.29 9.89
CA ALA A 147 -29.40 -4.88 8.58
C ALA A 147 -30.52 -4.31 7.69
N LYS A 148 -31.68 -5.00 7.63
CA LYS A 148 -32.85 -4.56 6.84
C LYS A 148 -33.46 -3.22 7.24
N LYS A 149 -33.24 -2.77 8.48
CA LYS A 149 -33.74 -1.46 8.92
C LYS A 149 -32.99 -0.32 8.22
N PHE A 150 -31.77 -0.58 7.75
CA PHE A 150 -30.99 0.39 6.99
C PHE A 150 -31.38 0.34 5.51
N LYS A 151 -32.11 1.38 5.06
CA LYS A 151 -32.77 1.41 3.73
C LYS A 151 -31.85 1.20 2.53
N HIS A 152 -30.57 1.51 2.67
CA HIS A 152 -29.60 1.46 1.59
C HIS A 152 -28.50 0.41 1.84
N TYR A 153 -28.77 -0.58 2.68
CA TYR A 153 -27.83 -1.68 2.91
C TYR A 153 -27.56 -2.43 1.59
N GLY A 154 -26.28 -2.72 1.31
CA GLY A 154 -25.83 -3.36 0.07
C GLY A 154 -25.43 -2.39 -1.06
N GLN A 155 -25.63 -1.07 -0.88
CA GLN A 155 -25.38 -0.08 -1.93
C GLN A 155 -23.90 0.04 -2.32
N LEU A 156 -22.98 -0.12 -1.36
CA LEU A 156 -21.55 0.04 -1.60
C LEU A 156 -21.06 -1.12 -2.48
N SER A 157 -21.46 -2.33 -2.11
CA SER A 157 -21.02 -3.60 -2.68
C SER A 157 -21.80 -4.09 -3.91
N ASP A 158 -22.89 -3.39 -4.28
CA ASP A 158 -23.82 -3.79 -5.35
C ASP A 158 -24.53 -5.13 -5.08
N GLN A 159 -24.65 -5.50 -3.80
CA GLN A 159 -25.27 -6.77 -3.41
C GLN A 159 -26.79 -6.65 -3.36
N ASN A 160 -27.48 -7.67 -3.86
CA ASN A 160 -28.92 -7.79 -3.69
C ASN A 160 -29.21 -8.43 -2.32
N ILE A 161 -29.98 -7.74 -1.49
CA ILE A 161 -30.36 -8.19 -0.15
C ILE A 161 -31.03 -9.57 -0.15
N GLU A 162 -31.95 -9.83 -1.09
CA GLU A 162 -32.66 -11.11 -1.16
C GLU A 162 -31.69 -12.28 -1.39
N GLN A 163 -30.67 -12.09 -2.24
CA GLN A 163 -29.63 -13.09 -2.49
C GLN A 163 -28.70 -13.29 -1.30
N LEU A 164 -28.39 -12.22 -0.57
CA LEU A 164 -27.60 -12.30 0.66
C LEU A 164 -28.34 -13.10 1.74
N GLU A 165 -29.65 -12.95 1.85
CA GLU A 165 -30.46 -13.70 2.81
C GLU A 165 -30.50 -15.19 2.50
N GLU A 166 -30.70 -15.56 1.24
CA GLU A 166 -30.67 -16.97 0.80
C GLU A 166 -29.32 -17.61 1.15
N GLY A 167 -28.21 -16.98 0.74
CA GLY A 167 -26.87 -17.49 1.01
C GLY A 167 -26.50 -17.52 2.51
N ALA A 168 -26.89 -16.51 3.27
CA ALA A 168 -26.67 -16.48 4.72
C ALA A 168 -27.42 -17.62 5.42
N SER A 169 -28.65 -17.89 5.00
CA SER A 169 -29.49 -18.95 5.57
C SER A 169 -28.90 -20.36 5.34
N GLU A 170 -28.13 -20.57 4.27
CA GLU A 170 -27.46 -21.84 3.98
C GLU A 170 -26.16 -22.07 4.77
N HIS A 171 -25.55 -21.01 5.32
CA HIS A 171 -24.19 -21.04 5.89
C HIS A 171 -24.12 -20.83 7.42
N ILE A 172 -25.23 -20.54 8.09
CA ILE A 172 -25.28 -20.30 9.54
C ILE A 172 -25.71 -21.60 10.25
N ASN A 173 -25.06 -21.94 11.36
CA ASN A 173 -25.49 -23.06 12.20
C ASN A 173 -26.85 -22.75 12.85
N ASP A 174 -27.70 -23.76 13.06
CA ASP A 174 -29.07 -23.60 13.60
C ASP A 174 -29.13 -22.78 14.90
N THR A 175 -28.04 -22.79 15.68
CA THR A 175 -27.97 -22.12 16.99
C THR A 175 -27.70 -20.63 16.87
N GLU A 176 -26.83 -20.19 15.96
CA GLU A 176 -26.60 -18.76 15.65
C GLU A 176 -27.77 -18.17 14.85
N GLN A 177 -28.38 -18.97 13.97
CA GLN A 177 -29.54 -18.54 13.19
C GLN A 177 -30.75 -18.23 14.10
N SER A 178 -30.97 -19.03 15.14
CA SER A 178 -32.10 -18.85 16.06
C SER A 178 -32.01 -17.61 16.96
N ARG A 179 -30.82 -16.99 17.08
CA ARG A 179 -30.62 -15.75 17.85
C ARG A 179 -30.89 -14.49 17.02
N LYS A 180 -30.79 -14.57 15.70
CA LYS A 180 -30.99 -13.41 14.84
C LYS A 180 -32.47 -13.26 14.48
N GLU A 181 -32.95 -12.02 14.50
CA GLU A 181 -34.24 -11.65 13.90
C GLU A 181 -34.22 -11.86 12.37
N ASP A 182 -33.04 -11.74 11.74
CA ASP A 182 -32.85 -11.89 10.30
C ASP A 182 -31.47 -12.52 9.95
N PRO A 183 -31.35 -13.41 8.94
CA PRO A 183 -30.08 -14.06 8.58
C PRO A 183 -28.92 -13.08 8.31
N ILE A 184 -29.21 -11.90 7.73
CA ILE A 184 -28.18 -10.92 7.37
C ILE A 184 -27.80 -9.96 8.50
N ASP A 185 -28.44 -10.08 9.66
CA ASP A 185 -28.05 -9.34 10.86
C ASP A 185 -26.64 -9.76 11.31
N PHE A 186 -25.87 -8.80 11.80
CA PHE A 186 -24.46 -9.00 12.18
C PHE A 186 -24.18 -8.54 13.59
N ALA A 187 -23.21 -9.20 14.25
CA ALA A 187 -22.88 -8.91 15.64
C ALA A 187 -22.16 -7.57 15.78
N LEU A 188 -22.64 -6.75 16.71
CA LEU A 188 -22.00 -5.55 17.23
C LEU A 188 -21.20 -5.86 18.51
N TRP A 189 -21.75 -6.74 19.35
CA TRP A 189 -21.13 -7.22 20.58
C TRP A 189 -21.36 -8.73 20.70
N LYS A 190 -20.33 -9.47 21.06
CA LYS A 190 -20.37 -10.93 21.23
C LYS A 190 -20.18 -11.26 22.70
N ALA A 191 -21.11 -12.01 23.28
CA ALA A 191 -21.00 -12.51 24.64
C ALA A 191 -19.77 -13.42 24.78
N GLN A 192 -19.16 -13.40 25.97
CA GLN A 192 -18.06 -14.29 26.30
C GLN A 192 -18.56 -15.74 26.29
N LYS A 193 -17.95 -16.59 25.46
CA LYS A 193 -18.33 -18.02 25.36
C LYS A 193 -17.60 -18.86 26.40
N GLU A 194 -16.29 -18.62 26.54
CA GLU A 194 -15.43 -19.38 27.45
C GLU A 194 -14.70 -18.45 28.44
N PRO A 195 -14.45 -18.88 29.70
CA PRO A 195 -13.85 -18.03 30.72
C PRO A 195 -12.45 -17.50 30.41
N ASP A 196 -11.71 -18.17 29.53
CA ASP A 196 -10.35 -17.80 29.09
C ASP A 196 -10.33 -16.81 27.92
N GLU A 197 -11.49 -16.51 27.31
CA GLU A 197 -11.59 -15.49 26.28
C GLU A 197 -11.39 -14.10 26.87
N ILE A 198 -10.70 -13.23 26.12
CA ILE A 198 -10.62 -11.82 26.47
C ILE A 198 -12.01 -11.19 26.40
N ALA A 199 -12.43 -10.53 27.48
CA ALA A 199 -13.75 -9.95 27.60
C ALA A 199 -13.74 -8.73 28.53
N TRP A 200 -14.73 -7.85 28.34
CA TRP A 200 -14.97 -6.65 29.13
C TRP A 200 -16.41 -6.66 29.65
N ASP A 201 -16.62 -6.01 30.79
CA ASP A 201 -17.96 -5.79 31.33
C ASP A 201 -18.71 -4.79 30.44
N SER A 202 -19.98 -5.08 30.17
CA SER A 202 -20.88 -4.23 29.41
C SER A 202 -22.30 -4.28 29.99
N PRO A 203 -23.21 -3.39 29.56
CA PRO A 203 -24.63 -3.46 29.93
C PRO A 203 -25.32 -4.78 29.59
N TRP A 204 -24.74 -5.57 28.66
CA TRP A 204 -25.27 -6.84 28.18
C TRP A 204 -24.50 -8.05 28.74
N GLY A 205 -23.68 -7.83 29.78
CA GLY A 205 -22.81 -8.86 30.35
C GLY A 205 -21.38 -8.83 29.78
N LYS A 206 -20.58 -9.83 30.14
CA LYS A 206 -19.20 -9.93 29.67
C LYS A 206 -19.15 -10.31 28.20
N GLY A 207 -18.34 -9.60 27.43
CA GLY A 207 -18.16 -9.89 26.01
C GLY A 207 -17.10 -9.02 25.37
N ARG A 208 -17.18 -8.89 24.05
CA ARG A 208 -16.20 -8.17 23.23
C ARG A 208 -16.86 -7.61 21.97
N PRO A 209 -16.25 -6.62 21.30
CA PRO A 209 -16.75 -6.11 20.03
C PRO A 209 -16.89 -7.19 18.95
N GLY A 210 -17.86 -7.00 18.06
CA GLY A 210 -17.84 -7.59 16.72
C GLY A 210 -16.87 -6.84 15.80
N TRP A 211 -16.34 -7.51 14.78
CA TRP A 211 -15.27 -6.96 13.94
C TRP A 211 -15.58 -5.58 13.32
N HIS A 212 -16.83 -5.35 12.91
CA HIS A 212 -17.21 -4.14 12.16
C HIS A 212 -17.32 -2.86 13.02
N ILE A 213 -17.75 -2.98 14.28
CA ILE A 213 -18.09 -1.80 15.12
C ILE A 213 -16.84 -1.00 15.51
N GLU A 214 -15.69 -1.67 15.53
CA GLU A 214 -14.39 -1.07 15.84
C GLU A 214 -14.07 0.08 14.89
N CYS A 215 -14.15 -0.17 13.58
CA CYS A 215 -13.80 0.80 12.55
C CYS A 215 -14.78 1.98 12.50
N SER A 216 -16.08 1.74 12.65
CA SER A 216 -17.10 2.80 12.79
C SER A 216 -16.81 3.74 13.96
N VAL A 217 -16.43 3.18 15.11
CA VAL A 217 -16.13 3.96 16.32
C VAL A 217 -14.84 4.75 16.15
N MET A 218 -13.75 4.09 15.73
CA MET A 218 -12.44 4.73 15.62
C MET A 218 -12.41 5.80 14.54
N SER A 219 -12.96 5.52 13.35
CA SER A 219 -13.02 6.50 12.26
C SER A 219 -13.80 7.74 12.68
N THR A 220 -15.01 7.59 13.23
CA THR A 220 -15.84 8.74 13.64
C THR A 220 -15.24 9.51 14.81
N LYS A 221 -14.61 8.83 15.78
CA LYS A 221 -13.94 9.46 16.93
C LYS A 221 -12.75 10.33 16.50
N TYR A 222 -11.91 9.83 15.59
CA TYR A 222 -10.63 10.48 15.27
C TYR A 222 -10.70 11.42 14.05
N LEU A 223 -11.65 11.22 13.14
CA LEU A 223 -11.76 11.97 11.89
C LEU A 223 -13.07 12.75 11.75
N GLY A 224 -14.12 12.38 12.49
CA GLY A 224 -15.43 13.05 12.48
C GLY A 224 -16.55 12.19 11.88
N ASP A 225 -17.81 12.63 12.03
CA ASP A 225 -18.99 11.87 11.58
C ASP A 225 -19.07 11.68 10.06
N THR A 226 -18.44 12.58 9.29
CA THR A 226 -18.28 12.49 7.84
C THR A 226 -16.81 12.65 7.50
N ILE A 227 -16.23 11.72 6.75
CA ILE A 227 -14.82 11.74 6.33
C ILE A 227 -14.66 11.80 4.81
N ASP A 228 -13.47 12.21 4.35
CA ASP A 228 -13.17 12.35 2.93
C ASP A 228 -13.02 10.98 2.26
N ILE A 229 -12.07 10.18 2.74
CA ILE A 229 -11.67 8.92 2.12
C ILE A 229 -11.76 7.80 3.13
N HIS A 230 -12.41 6.70 2.75
CA HIS A 230 -12.30 5.42 3.43
C HIS A 230 -11.76 4.37 2.46
N GLY A 231 -10.71 3.66 2.86
CA GLY A 231 -10.03 2.68 2.04
C GLY A 231 -9.88 1.29 2.65
N GLY A 232 -9.69 0.29 1.78
CA GLY A 232 -9.35 -1.06 2.17
C GLY A 232 -9.18 -2.00 0.97
N GLY A 233 -8.97 -3.29 1.24
CA GLY A 233 -9.01 -4.31 0.19
C GLY A 233 -10.44 -4.46 -0.37
N GLN A 234 -10.57 -4.87 -1.63
CA GLN A 234 -11.90 -5.09 -2.24
C GLN A 234 -12.73 -6.17 -1.52
N ASP A 235 -12.10 -7.08 -0.76
CA ASP A 235 -12.79 -8.02 0.14
C ASP A 235 -13.45 -7.34 1.34
N LEU A 236 -13.10 -6.09 1.64
CA LEU A 236 -13.73 -5.31 2.70
C LEU A 236 -14.96 -4.56 2.21
N GLU A 237 -15.22 -4.45 0.90
CA GLU A 237 -16.45 -3.84 0.36
C GLU A 237 -17.69 -4.48 1.01
N PHE A 238 -17.69 -5.82 1.08
CA PHE A 238 -18.71 -6.58 1.78
C PHE A 238 -18.12 -7.76 2.57
N PRO A 239 -18.56 -8.01 3.81
CA PRO A 239 -19.58 -7.24 4.53
C PRO A 239 -19.02 -6.02 5.28
N HIS A 240 -17.71 -5.86 5.36
CA HIS A 240 -17.08 -4.99 6.37
C HIS A 240 -17.48 -3.51 6.24
N HIS A 241 -17.15 -2.86 5.13
CA HIS A 241 -17.43 -1.45 4.91
C HIS A 241 -18.93 -1.16 4.74
N GLU A 242 -19.71 -2.09 4.17
CA GLU A 242 -21.17 -1.99 4.12
C GLU A 242 -21.77 -1.90 5.54
N ASN A 243 -21.26 -2.71 6.47
CA ASN A 243 -21.66 -2.69 7.87
C ASN A 243 -21.24 -1.40 8.56
N GLU A 244 -20.08 -0.86 8.24
CA GLU A 244 -19.60 0.41 8.80
C GLU A 244 -20.46 1.60 8.36
N ILE A 245 -20.88 1.65 7.09
CA ILE A 245 -21.85 2.63 6.61
C ILE A 245 -23.13 2.53 7.44
N ALA A 246 -23.70 1.32 7.53
CA ALA A 246 -24.96 1.10 8.22
C ALA A 246 -24.89 1.56 9.69
N GLN A 247 -23.83 1.17 10.42
CA GLN A 247 -23.62 1.57 11.81
C GLN A 247 -23.42 3.08 11.97
N SER A 248 -22.53 3.67 11.16
CA SER A 248 -22.14 5.07 11.29
C SER A 248 -23.27 6.03 10.91
N GLU A 249 -23.97 5.76 9.82
CA GLU A 249 -25.10 6.58 9.39
C GLU A 249 -26.32 6.40 10.29
N ALA A 250 -26.58 5.19 10.82
CA ALA A 250 -27.68 4.95 11.76
C ALA A 250 -27.47 5.62 13.13
N LYS A 251 -26.22 5.74 13.59
CA LYS A 251 -25.90 6.49 14.81
C LYS A 251 -25.97 8.01 14.59
N THR A 252 -25.34 8.50 13.51
CA THR A 252 -25.09 9.93 13.33
C THR A 252 -26.19 10.67 12.57
N GLY A 253 -26.97 9.96 11.76
CA GLY A 253 -27.93 10.55 10.82
C GLY A 253 -27.28 11.34 9.67
N LYS A 254 -25.97 11.20 9.45
CA LYS A 254 -25.19 11.90 8.42
C LYS A 254 -24.61 10.89 7.44
N LYS A 255 -24.20 11.37 6.26
CA LYS A 255 -23.37 10.60 5.32
C LYS A 255 -22.03 10.28 5.97
N PHE A 256 -21.60 9.02 5.93
CA PHE A 256 -20.37 8.60 6.62
C PHE A 256 -19.09 8.95 5.84
N VAL A 257 -19.01 8.60 4.55
CA VAL A 257 -17.77 8.74 3.76
C VAL A 257 -18.07 9.33 2.39
N ASN A 258 -17.26 10.29 1.94
CA ASN A 258 -17.41 10.86 0.61
C ASN A 258 -16.89 9.97 -0.53
N TYR A 259 -15.69 9.41 -0.37
CA TYR A 259 -15.00 8.62 -1.39
C TYR A 259 -14.54 7.27 -0.83
N TRP A 260 -15.09 6.18 -1.37
CA TRP A 260 -14.68 4.82 -1.04
C TRP A 260 -13.69 4.30 -2.07
N LEU A 261 -12.48 3.95 -1.63
CA LEU A 261 -11.40 3.46 -2.51
C LEU A 261 -11.04 2.03 -2.11
N HIS A 262 -11.01 1.10 -3.08
CA HIS A 262 -10.70 -0.31 -2.79
C HIS A 262 -9.58 -0.84 -3.69
N ASN A 263 -8.56 -1.48 -3.09
CA ASN A 263 -7.48 -2.09 -3.85
C ASN A 263 -7.82 -3.52 -4.29
N GLY A 264 -7.29 -3.91 -5.45
CA GLY A 264 -7.44 -5.26 -6.00
C GLY A 264 -6.61 -6.31 -5.26
N PHE A 265 -6.96 -7.59 -5.44
CA PHE A 265 -6.27 -8.73 -4.83
C PHE A 265 -4.84 -8.94 -5.37
N VAL A 266 -4.06 -9.67 -4.57
CA VAL A 266 -2.82 -10.30 -5.01
C VAL A 266 -3.10 -11.75 -5.40
N THR A 267 -2.67 -12.14 -6.58
CA THR A 267 -2.63 -13.52 -7.06
C THR A 267 -1.19 -14.05 -7.09
N VAL A 268 -1.01 -15.37 -7.10
CA VAL A 268 0.32 -16.00 -7.05
C VAL A 268 0.51 -16.97 -8.20
N GLY A 269 1.70 -16.96 -8.79
CA GLY A 269 2.14 -17.97 -9.74
C GLY A 269 1.65 -17.75 -11.17
N LYS A 270 1.88 -18.76 -12.02
CA LYS A 270 1.49 -18.69 -13.45
C LYS A 270 -0.01 -18.83 -13.65
N ASP A 271 -0.66 -19.59 -12.77
CA ASP A 271 -2.10 -19.85 -12.80
C ASP A 271 -2.93 -18.75 -12.11
N GLN A 272 -2.27 -17.69 -11.60
CA GLN A 272 -2.89 -16.55 -10.94
C GLN A 272 -3.88 -16.94 -9.84
N GLU A 273 -3.53 -17.94 -9.04
CA GLU A 273 -4.38 -18.39 -7.95
C GLU A 273 -4.48 -17.32 -6.87
N LYS A 274 -5.66 -17.19 -6.27
CA LYS A 274 -5.84 -16.34 -5.10
C LYS A 274 -4.97 -16.87 -3.95
N MET A 275 -4.26 -15.97 -3.28
CA MET A 275 -3.48 -16.34 -2.10
C MET A 275 -4.38 -16.84 -0.97
N SER A 276 -4.08 -18.01 -0.41
CA SER A 276 -4.73 -18.50 0.81
C SER A 276 -3.82 -19.44 1.60
N LYS A 277 -3.99 -19.47 2.92
CA LYS A 277 -3.29 -20.44 3.78
C LYS A 277 -3.63 -21.89 3.41
N SER A 278 -4.87 -22.14 2.97
CA SER A 278 -5.37 -23.46 2.55
C SER A 278 -4.74 -23.99 1.26
N LEU A 279 -4.32 -23.10 0.35
CA LEU A 279 -3.62 -23.48 -0.90
C LEU A 279 -2.10 -23.57 -0.71
N HIS A 280 -1.58 -23.34 0.50
CA HIS A 280 -0.15 -23.33 0.83
C HIS A 280 0.70 -22.39 -0.07
N ASN A 281 0.07 -21.43 -0.74
CA ASN A 281 0.69 -20.45 -1.63
C ASN A 281 0.86 -19.06 -0.97
N PHE A 282 0.85 -19.06 0.37
CA PHE A 282 0.91 -17.87 1.22
C PHE A 282 2.37 -17.45 1.48
N VAL A 283 2.71 -16.20 1.19
CA VAL A 283 4.06 -15.64 1.40
C VAL A 283 3.98 -14.44 2.33
N THR A 284 4.70 -14.48 3.45
CA THR A 284 4.79 -13.35 4.39
C THR A 284 5.73 -12.27 3.86
N VAL A 285 5.48 -11.01 4.25
CA VAL A 285 6.44 -9.92 4.00
C VAL A 285 7.75 -10.19 4.73
N HIS A 286 7.65 -10.66 5.97
CA HIS A 286 8.81 -10.98 6.79
C HIS A 286 9.79 -11.97 6.13
N ASP A 287 9.27 -13.01 5.45
CA ASP A 287 10.11 -14.01 4.79
C ASP A 287 10.66 -13.51 3.45
N ILE A 288 9.84 -12.87 2.62
CA ILE A 288 10.30 -12.37 1.31
C ILE A 288 11.39 -11.30 1.42
N LEU A 289 11.36 -10.46 2.46
CA LEU A 289 12.36 -9.42 2.68
C LEU A 289 13.74 -9.97 3.08
N ARG A 290 13.87 -11.28 3.34
CA ARG A 290 15.17 -11.93 3.54
C ARG A 290 15.90 -12.19 2.22
N GLU A 291 15.16 -12.23 1.12
CA GLU A 291 15.67 -12.62 -0.20
C GLU A 291 15.56 -11.48 -1.23
N VAL A 292 14.58 -10.58 -1.05
CA VAL A 292 14.25 -9.51 -1.99
C VAL A 292 14.51 -8.16 -1.34
N ASP A 293 15.17 -7.26 -2.08
CA ASP A 293 15.34 -5.87 -1.67
C ASP A 293 13.95 -5.23 -1.39
N PRO A 294 13.73 -4.65 -0.20
CA PRO A 294 12.46 -4.03 0.13
C PRO A 294 11.98 -2.98 -0.87
N GLN A 295 12.90 -2.23 -1.51
CA GLN A 295 12.54 -1.24 -2.53
C GLN A 295 12.01 -1.90 -3.81
N VAL A 296 12.53 -3.09 -4.18
CA VAL A 296 12.01 -3.86 -5.32
C VAL A 296 10.59 -4.32 -5.04
N LEU A 297 10.34 -4.90 -3.85
CA LEU A 297 8.99 -5.34 -3.48
C LEU A 297 8.01 -4.17 -3.40
N ARG A 298 8.43 -3.06 -2.80
CA ARG A 298 7.66 -1.81 -2.73
C ARG A 298 7.33 -1.28 -4.13
N PHE A 299 8.32 -1.16 -5.01
CA PHE A 299 8.12 -0.64 -6.37
C PHE A 299 7.25 -1.57 -7.22
N PHE A 300 7.47 -2.89 -7.16
CA PHE A 300 6.65 -3.88 -7.82
C PHE A 300 5.16 -3.66 -7.51
N MET A 301 4.82 -3.56 -6.22
CA MET A 301 3.44 -3.32 -5.83
C MET A 301 2.97 -1.91 -6.21
N ALA A 302 3.76 -0.86 -6.00
CA ALA A 302 3.36 0.50 -6.32
C ALA A 302 3.20 0.77 -7.84
N SER A 303 3.84 -0.04 -8.69
CA SER A 303 3.81 0.10 -10.16
C SER A 303 2.54 -0.44 -10.84
N VAL A 304 1.65 -1.07 -10.08
CA VAL A 304 0.38 -1.60 -10.60
C VAL A 304 -0.79 -0.79 -10.02
N GLN A 305 -1.64 -0.25 -10.90
CA GLN A 305 -2.85 0.49 -10.53
C GLN A 305 -3.59 -0.20 -9.37
N TYR A 306 -3.88 0.56 -8.30
CA TYR A 306 -4.29 -0.02 -7.01
C TYR A 306 -5.54 -0.92 -7.06
N ARG A 307 -6.53 -0.58 -7.88
CA ARG A 307 -7.80 -1.33 -8.08
C ARG A 307 -7.62 -2.60 -8.91
N ARG A 308 -6.51 -2.74 -9.64
CA ARG A 308 -6.24 -3.95 -10.43
C ARG A 308 -5.63 -5.03 -9.57
N GLN A 309 -5.96 -6.27 -9.94
CA GLN A 309 -5.26 -7.43 -9.41
C GLN A 309 -3.79 -7.39 -9.82
N ILE A 310 -2.93 -7.82 -8.91
CA ILE A 310 -1.49 -7.90 -9.13
C ILE A 310 -1.05 -9.35 -9.01
N ASN A 311 -0.37 -9.84 -10.04
CA ASN A 311 0.18 -11.20 -10.03
C ASN A 311 1.61 -11.19 -9.48
N TYR A 312 1.79 -11.83 -8.32
CA TYR A 312 3.09 -12.07 -7.73
C TYR A 312 3.78 -13.26 -8.39
N SER A 313 4.91 -12.99 -9.04
CA SER A 313 5.80 -13.98 -9.63
C SER A 313 7.25 -13.51 -9.57
N ALA A 314 8.19 -14.46 -9.59
CA ALA A 314 9.63 -14.13 -9.66
C ALA A 314 9.97 -13.31 -10.91
N GLU A 315 9.30 -13.57 -12.04
CA GLU A 315 9.47 -12.82 -13.28
C GLU A 315 9.05 -11.36 -13.12
N ASN A 316 7.88 -11.09 -12.54
CA ASN A 316 7.39 -9.73 -12.35
C ASN A 316 8.25 -8.95 -11.33
N LEU A 317 8.76 -9.64 -10.29
CA LEU A 317 9.72 -9.04 -9.37
C LEU A 317 11.03 -8.70 -10.05
N ALA A 318 11.57 -9.59 -10.89
CA ALA A 318 12.79 -9.33 -11.64
C ALA A 318 12.63 -8.14 -12.60
N GLN A 319 11.48 -8.05 -13.29
CA GLN A 319 11.16 -6.89 -14.13
C GLN A 319 11.12 -5.59 -13.33
N ALA A 320 10.52 -5.61 -12.14
CA ALA A 320 10.51 -4.44 -11.24
C ALA A 320 11.92 -4.03 -10.81
N ALA A 321 12.80 -5.00 -10.52
CA ALA A 321 14.20 -4.76 -10.19
C ALA A 321 14.96 -4.12 -11.36
N THR A 322 14.81 -4.64 -12.58
CA THR A 322 15.44 -4.07 -13.79
C THR A 322 15.01 -2.61 -14.01
N ILE A 323 13.74 -2.28 -13.77
CA ILE A 323 13.25 -0.90 -13.90
C ILE A 323 13.90 0.01 -12.84
N LEU A 324 13.99 -0.44 -11.58
CA LEU A 324 14.68 0.31 -10.52
C LEU A 324 16.16 0.51 -10.83
N ASP A 325 16.84 -0.51 -11.35
CA ASP A 325 18.25 -0.42 -11.74
C ASP A 325 18.47 0.63 -12.83
N ARG A 326 17.53 0.83 -13.75
CA ARG A 326 17.61 1.92 -14.75
C ARG A 326 17.52 3.29 -14.12
N PHE A 327 16.65 3.50 -13.13
CA PHE A 327 16.60 4.74 -12.36
C PHE A 327 17.91 4.95 -11.58
N LYS A 328 18.41 3.89 -10.92
CA LYS A 328 19.69 3.89 -10.20
C LYS A 328 20.85 4.29 -11.10
N ASN A 329 21.00 3.65 -12.26
CA ASN A 329 22.07 3.91 -13.22
C ASN A 329 22.02 5.35 -13.75
N THR A 330 20.82 5.86 -14.03
CA THR A 330 20.62 7.26 -14.43
C THR A 330 21.08 8.23 -13.33
N LEU A 331 20.69 7.97 -12.07
CA LEU A 331 21.12 8.78 -10.92
C LEU A 331 22.64 8.75 -10.71
N ILE A 332 23.27 7.59 -10.85
CA ILE A 332 24.74 7.45 -10.78
C ILE A 332 25.41 8.27 -11.88
N ASN A 333 24.93 8.18 -13.13
CA ASN A 333 25.46 8.95 -14.25
C ASN A 333 25.34 10.46 -14.02
N ILE A 334 24.20 10.92 -13.50
CA ILE A 334 24.00 12.33 -13.14
C ILE A 334 24.97 12.75 -12.04
N ASN A 335 25.07 11.98 -10.96
CA ASN A 335 25.96 12.30 -9.83
C ASN A 335 27.42 12.42 -10.29
N TYR A 336 27.88 11.48 -11.12
CA TYR A 336 29.21 11.55 -11.74
C TYR A 336 29.36 12.82 -12.58
N ARG A 337 28.38 13.13 -13.43
CA ARG A 337 28.44 14.29 -14.33
C ARG A 337 28.41 15.62 -13.58
N LEU A 338 27.68 15.70 -12.46
CA LEU A 338 27.63 16.90 -11.61
C LEU A 338 28.95 17.12 -10.85
N ALA A 339 29.70 16.06 -10.54
CA ALA A 339 30.98 16.14 -9.84
C ALA A 339 32.20 16.46 -10.74
N ASP A 340 32.06 16.31 -12.05
CA ASP A 340 33.08 16.64 -13.06
C ASP A 340 33.28 18.16 -13.20
N ASP A 341 34.44 18.60 -13.69
CA ASP A 341 34.85 20.02 -13.85
C ASP A 341 34.46 20.62 -15.22
N THR A 342 33.88 19.83 -16.13
CA THR A 342 33.43 20.35 -17.44
C THR A 342 32.45 21.52 -17.31
N ALA A 343 32.56 22.50 -18.22
CA ALA A 343 31.63 23.63 -18.26
C ALA A 343 30.20 23.17 -18.56
N SER A 344 29.24 23.76 -17.86
CA SER A 344 27.81 23.56 -18.12
C SER A 344 27.41 24.28 -19.40
N GLU A 345 26.51 23.68 -20.18
CA GLU A 345 25.93 24.26 -21.40
C GLU A 345 24.42 24.07 -21.36
N GLU A 346 23.67 25.15 -21.56
CA GLU A 346 22.20 25.13 -21.49
C GLU A 346 21.59 24.22 -22.57
N SER A 347 20.57 23.45 -22.18
CA SER A 347 19.82 22.55 -23.05
C SER A 347 18.33 22.82 -22.93
N ALA A 348 17.81 23.64 -23.85
CA ALA A 348 16.37 23.92 -23.95
C ALA A 348 15.55 22.63 -24.16
N GLU A 349 16.11 21.65 -24.88
CA GLU A 349 15.50 20.33 -25.08
C GLU A 349 15.31 19.59 -23.76
N LEU A 350 16.35 19.52 -22.91
CA LEU A 350 16.27 18.84 -21.62
C LEU A 350 15.29 19.56 -20.68
N ALA A 351 15.37 20.89 -20.60
CA ALA A 351 14.45 21.69 -19.79
C ALA A 351 12.98 21.45 -20.20
N GLN A 352 12.69 21.48 -21.51
CA GLN A 352 11.34 21.24 -22.04
C GLN A 352 10.87 19.81 -21.77
N ALA A 353 11.76 18.81 -21.90
CA ALA A 353 11.45 17.42 -21.63
C ALA A 353 11.09 17.18 -20.16
N ILE A 354 11.84 17.78 -19.21
CA ILE A 354 11.54 17.70 -17.77
C ILE A 354 10.18 18.32 -17.46
N MET A 355 9.89 19.51 -18.01
CA MET A 355 8.60 20.18 -17.82
C MET A 355 7.44 19.34 -18.36
N ALA A 356 7.56 18.83 -19.59
CA ALA A 356 6.53 18.00 -20.21
C ALA A 356 6.30 16.69 -19.45
N THR A 357 7.35 16.07 -18.91
CA THR A 357 7.23 14.87 -18.06
C THR A 357 6.53 15.18 -16.75
N ASN A 358 6.78 16.33 -16.11
CA ASN A 358 6.05 16.73 -14.90
C ASN A 358 4.54 16.84 -15.17
N GLU A 359 4.16 17.49 -16.28
CA GLU A 359 2.74 17.61 -16.67
C GLU A 359 2.10 16.25 -16.94
N LYS A 360 2.79 15.35 -17.66
CA LYS A 360 2.30 13.99 -17.93
C LYS A 360 2.19 13.15 -16.67
N PHE A 361 3.15 13.26 -15.76
CA PHE A 361 3.13 12.58 -14.46
C PHE A 361 1.91 13.01 -13.64
N GLU A 362 1.72 14.33 -13.47
CA GLU A 362 0.58 14.85 -12.73
C GLU A 362 -0.74 14.50 -13.41
N GLN A 363 -0.85 14.61 -14.73
CA GLN A 363 -2.07 14.25 -15.46
C GLN A 363 -2.44 12.77 -15.27
N ALA A 364 -1.45 11.88 -15.28
CA ALA A 364 -1.68 10.46 -15.05
C ALA A 364 -2.11 10.18 -13.61
N MET A 365 -1.40 10.74 -12.63
CA MET A 365 -1.73 10.53 -11.22
C MET A 365 -3.03 11.22 -10.79
N ASP A 366 -3.38 12.37 -11.39
CA ASP A 366 -4.67 13.05 -11.22
C ASP A 366 -5.83 12.21 -11.79
N ASP A 367 -5.58 11.26 -12.71
CA ASP A 367 -6.59 10.34 -13.24
C ASP A 367 -6.67 9.02 -12.46
N ASP A 368 -7.11 9.10 -11.19
CA ASP A 368 -7.28 7.96 -10.29
C ASP A 368 -5.96 7.17 -10.08
N PHE A 369 -4.90 7.91 -9.80
CA PHE A 369 -3.58 7.39 -9.48
C PHE A 369 -3.08 6.39 -10.54
N ASN A 370 -3.10 6.80 -11.81
CA ASN A 370 -2.67 5.96 -12.93
C ASN A 370 -1.14 5.81 -12.94
N VAL A 371 -0.66 4.93 -12.06
CA VAL A 371 0.76 4.69 -11.80
C VAL A 371 1.51 4.22 -13.05
N GLN A 372 0.88 3.44 -13.94
CA GLN A 372 1.55 2.96 -15.16
C GLN A 372 1.89 4.11 -16.09
N ASN A 373 0.93 5.00 -16.38
CA ASN A 373 1.19 6.14 -17.26
C ASN A 373 2.15 7.15 -16.61
N ALA A 374 2.07 7.32 -15.28
CA ALA A 374 2.99 8.15 -14.53
C ALA A 374 4.43 7.63 -14.62
N LEU A 375 4.63 6.32 -14.41
CA LEU A 375 5.94 5.68 -14.53
C LEU A 375 6.47 5.70 -15.97
N THR A 376 5.62 5.46 -16.98
CA THR A 376 6.00 5.57 -18.39
C THR A 376 6.51 6.97 -18.71
N ALA A 377 5.84 8.03 -18.24
CA ALA A 377 6.28 9.40 -18.48
C ALA A 377 7.69 9.69 -17.92
N ILE A 378 8.01 9.13 -16.75
CA ILE A 378 9.35 9.25 -16.13
C ILE A 378 10.36 8.40 -16.90
N TYR A 379 9.99 7.17 -17.28
CA TYR A 379 10.86 6.24 -17.96
C TYR A 379 11.27 6.72 -19.36
N ASP A 380 10.33 7.30 -20.11
CA ASP A 380 10.57 7.88 -21.44
C ASP A 380 11.52 9.09 -21.41
N LEU A 381 11.69 9.74 -20.25
CA LEU A 381 12.63 10.86 -20.07
C LEU A 381 14.07 10.39 -19.86
N LEU A 382 14.29 9.17 -19.37
CA LEU A 382 15.63 8.66 -19.02
C LEU A 382 16.62 8.69 -20.20
N PRO A 383 16.26 8.34 -21.45
CA PRO A 383 17.20 8.42 -22.57
C PRO A 383 17.69 9.84 -22.86
N VAL A 384 16.81 10.84 -22.78
CA VAL A 384 17.16 12.27 -23.01
C VAL A 384 18.11 12.76 -21.93
N VAL A 385 17.83 12.43 -20.68
CA VAL A 385 18.68 12.76 -19.53
C VAL A 385 20.06 12.12 -19.65
N ASN A 386 20.11 10.82 -19.96
CA ASN A 386 21.38 10.11 -20.13
C ASN A 386 22.18 10.62 -21.34
N ALA A 387 21.52 11.02 -22.44
CA ALA A 387 22.18 11.63 -23.58
C ALA A 387 22.84 12.96 -23.19
N ASN A 388 22.15 13.82 -22.45
CA ASN A 388 22.70 15.07 -21.94
C ASN A 388 23.87 14.81 -20.97
N ALA A 389 23.71 13.88 -20.02
CA ALA A 389 24.76 13.53 -19.05
C ALA A 389 26.05 12.97 -19.69
N ASN A 390 25.93 12.38 -20.88
CA ASN A 390 27.05 11.82 -21.66
C ASN A 390 27.56 12.76 -22.77
N ALA A 391 26.91 13.90 -22.99
CA ALA A 391 27.36 14.89 -23.98
C ALA A 391 28.72 15.50 -23.57
N ALA A 392 29.46 16.03 -24.55
CA ALA A 392 30.75 16.69 -24.28
C ALA A 392 30.60 17.81 -23.23
N ARG A 393 29.53 18.59 -23.34
CA ARG A 393 29.07 19.59 -22.37
C ARG A 393 27.61 19.30 -22.03
N ALA A 394 27.32 19.18 -20.74
CA ALA A 394 26.00 18.85 -20.23
C ALA A 394 25.35 20.08 -19.62
N ASP A 395 24.02 20.06 -19.53
CA ASP A 395 23.31 21.06 -18.75
C ASP A 395 23.24 20.60 -17.30
N LYS A 396 24.26 20.97 -16.52
CA LYS A 396 24.36 20.54 -15.11
C LYS A 396 23.23 21.10 -14.26
N GLN A 397 22.70 22.27 -14.61
CA GLN A 397 21.59 22.88 -13.89
C GLN A 397 20.31 22.06 -14.10
N GLU A 398 19.99 21.68 -15.34
CA GLU A 398 18.82 20.86 -15.63
C GLU A 398 18.98 19.41 -15.13
N LEU A 399 20.19 18.84 -15.16
CA LEU A 399 20.45 17.53 -14.54
C LEU A 399 20.21 17.53 -13.02
N GLN A 400 20.60 18.61 -12.33
CA GLN A 400 20.31 18.77 -10.89
C GLN A 400 18.80 18.89 -10.63
N LYS A 401 18.08 19.69 -11.44
CA LYS A 401 16.61 19.79 -11.35
C LYS A 401 15.93 18.45 -11.62
N PHE A 402 16.37 17.71 -12.63
CA PHE A 402 15.86 16.37 -12.91
C PHE A 402 16.10 15.42 -11.74
N LYS A 403 17.29 15.43 -11.11
CA LYS A 403 17.58 14.59 -9.94
C LYS A 403 16.60 14.86 -8.80
N GLU A 404 16.33 16.13 -8.48
CA GLU A 404 15.35 16.52 -7.46
C GLU A 404 13.93 16.09 -7.84
N LYS A 405 13.55 16.29 -9.11
CA LYS A 405 12.24 15.87 -9.62
C LYS A 405 12.04 14.36 -9.60
N LEU A 406 13.04 13.60 -10.06
CA LEU A 406 13.03 12.14 -10.03
C LEU A 406 12.90 11.63 -8.59
N ALA A 407 13.64 12.22 -7.64
CA ALA A 407 13.47 11.89 -6.23
C ALA A 407 12.03 12.15 -5.75
N SER A 408 11.44 13.29 -6.10
CA SER A 408 10.05 13.61 -5.73
C SER A 408 9.02 12.66 -6.36
N TRP A 409 9.19 12.29 -7.64
CA TRP A 409 8.29 11.38 -8.33
C TRP A 409 8.41 9.95 -7.81
N LEU A 410 9.62 9.45 -7.62
CA LEU A 410 9.86 8.10 -7.09
C LEU A 410 9.44 7.97 -5.63
N LEU A 411 9.55 9.04 -4.85
CA LEU A 411 9.06 9.06 -3.47
C LEU A 411 7.56 8.85 -3.39
N VAL A 412 6.76 9.30 -4.37
CA VAL A 412 5.30 9.00 -4.43
C VAL A 412 5.05 7.49 -4.44
N PHE A 413 5.92 6.71 -5.10
CA PHE A 413 5.89 5.25 -5.12
C PHE A 413 6.65 4.63 -3.93
N GLY A 414 7.05 5.42 -2.93
CA GLY A 414 7.83 5.01 -1.77
C GLY A 414 9.25 4.52 -2.08
N VAL A 415 9.80 4.87 -3.24
CA VAL A 415 11.19 4.54 -3.60
C VAL A 415 12.11 5.66 -3.12
N ASP A 416 13.09 5.32 -2.29
CA ASP A 416 14.07 6.25 -1.73
C ASP A 416 15.32 6.25 -2.61
N THR A 417 15.47 7.30 -3.42
CA THR A 417 16.60 7.44 -4.34
C THR A 417 17.97 7.45 -3.64
N ASN A 418 18.06 7.87 -2.37
CA ASN A 418 19.32 7.82 -1.64
C ASN A 418 19.68 6.36 -1.34
N LYS A 419 18.73 5.58 -0.79
CA LYS A 419 18.92 4.14 -0.53
C LYS A 419 19.17 3.36 -1.81
N LEU A 420 18.50 3.73 -2.91
CA LEU A 420 18.69 3.10 -4.22
C LEU A 420 20.13 3.23 -4.73
N CYS A 421 20.81 4.33 -4.43
CA CYS A 421 22.19 4.59 -4.82
C CYS A 421 23.25 4.11 -3.81
N VAL A 422 22.86 3.56 -2.66
CA VAL A 422 23.82 2.98 -1.71
C VAL A 422 24.40 1.70 -2.31
N LYS A 423 25.73 1.53 -2.29
CA LYS A 423 26.38 0.25 -2.59
C LYS A 423 25.96 -0.75 -1.50
N ASN A 424 25.14 -1.73 -1.85
CA ASN A 424 24.71 -2.76 -0.90
C ASN A 424 25.92 -3.62 -0.50
N ALA A 425 26.11 -3.85 0.80
CA ALA A 425 27.09 -4.81 1.30
C ALA A 425 26.72 -6.20 0.77
N GLY A 426 27.51 -6.72 -0.18
CA GLY A 426 27.24 -7.98 -0.89
C GLY A 426 26.88 -7.83 -2.37
N SER A 427 26.82 -6.61 -2.94
CA SER A 427 26.83 -6.46 -4.40
C SER A 427 28.23 -6.73 -4.94
N ASN A 428 28.32 -7.38 -6.11
CA ASN A 428 29.59 -7.58 -6.81
C ASN A 428 30.04 -6.30 -7.55
N ASP A 429 29.55 -5.13 -7.16
CA ASP A 429 29.87 -3.87 -7.86
C ASP A 429 31.37 -3.55 -7.73
N ASP A 430 32.00 -3.87 -6.59
CA ASP A 430 33.45 -3.69 -6.42
C ASP A 430 34.26 -4.69 -7.26
N GLU A 431 33.72 -5.89 -7.50
CA GLU A 431 34.31 -6.87 -8.42
C GLU A 431 34.21 -6.38 -9.87
N ILE A 432 33.05 -5.84 -10.25
CA ILE A 432 32.81 -5.26 -11.58
C ILE A 432 33.72 -4.04 -11.79
N ASP A 433 33.81 -3.13 -10.82
CA ASP A 433 34.71 -1.97 -10.86
C ASP A 433 36.18 -2.43 -11.04
N ALA A 434 36.59 -3.50 -10.36
CA ALA A 434 37.93 -4.07 -10.51
C ALA A 434 38.17 -4.71 -11.90
N LEU A 435 37.17 -5.37 -12.47
CA LEU A 435 37.22 -5.92 -13.83
C LEU A 435 37.29 -4.80 -14.86
N VAL A 436 36.49 -3.76 -14.73
CA VAL A 436 36.51 -2.57 -15.61
C VAL A 436 37.88 -1.91 -15.58
N LYS A 437 38.48 -1.73 -14.38
CA LYS A 437 39.82 -1.18 -14.25
C LYS A 437 40.88 -2.06 -14.94
N LYS A 438 40.84 -3.38 -14.75
CA LYS A 438 41.76 -4.31 -15.43
C LYS A 438 41.60 -4.26 -16.95
N ARG A 439 40.36 -4.12 -17.45
CA ARG A 439 40.08 -3.92 -18.87
C ARG A 439 40.70 -2.62 -19.38
N ASP A 440 40.56 -1.53 -18.64
CA ASP A 440 41.12 -0.23 -19.03
C ASP A 440 42.66 -0.25 -19.07
N GLU A 441 43.29 -0.94 -18.11
CA GLU A 441 44.73 -1.20 -18.11
C GLU A 441 45.15 -2.05 -19.33
N ALA A 442 44.40 -3.09 -19.68
CA ALA A 442 44.65 -3.90 -20.88
C ALA A 442 44.55 -3.05 -22.16
N ARG A 443 43.54 -2.19 -22.28
CA ARG A 443 43.39 -1.25 -23.42
C ARG A 443 44.54 -0.26 -23.49
N ALA A 444 44.96 0.31 -22.36
CA ALA A 444 46.10 1.23 -22.31
C ALA A 444 47.41 0.56 -22.77
N ASN A 445 47.58 -0.73 -22.45
CA ASN A 445 48.71 -1.56 -22.87
C ASN A 445 48.55 -2.16 -24.29
N LYS A 446 47.45 -1.86 -25.00
CA LYS A 446 47.09 -2.44 -26.31
C LYS A 446 46.92 -3.97 -26.30
N ASP A 447 46.60 -4.54 -25.14
CA ASP A 447 46.22 -5.95 -25.00
C ASP A 447 44.71 -6.12 -25.27
N TRP A 448 44.39 -6.19 -26.56
CA TRP A 448 43.00 -6.29 -27.03
C TRP A 448 42.36 -7.62 -26.65
N ALA A 449 43.13 -8.71 -26.59
CA ALA A 449 42.63 -10.04 -26.25
C ALA A 449 42.12 -10.09 -24.81
N THR A 450 42.91 -9.60 -23.85
CA THR A 450 42.47 -9.52 -22.45
C THR A 450 41.35 -8.50 -22.26
N SER A 451 41.36 -7.36 -22.98
CA SER A 451 40.25 -6.40 -22.93
C SER A 451 38.92 -7.01 -23.42
N ASP A 452 38.93 -7.76 -24.51
CA ASP A 452 37.73 -8.40 -25.06
C ASP A 452 37.25 -9.53 -24.14
N GLN A 453 38.15 -10.34 -23.58
CA GLN A 453 37.80 -11.39 -22.61
C GLN A 453 37.09 -10.81 -21.38
N ILE A 454 37.60 -9.70 -20.82
CA ILE A 454 36.97 -9.06 -19.66
C ILE A 454 35.63 -8.43 -20.03
N ARG A 455 35.49 -7.85 -21.23
CA ARG A 455 34.20 -7.33 -21.71
C ARG A 455 33.16 -8.44 -21.79
N ASP A 456 33.53 -9.61 -22.32
CA ASP A 456 32.61 -10.73 -22.46
C ASP A 456 32.24 -11.33 -21.09
N GLN A 457 33.20 -11.42 -20.16
CA GLN A 457 32.93 -11.78 -18.76
C GLN A 457 31.94 -10.81 -18.10
N LEU A 458 32.14 -9.50 -18.27
CA LEU A 458 31.23 -8.49 -17.74
C LEU A 458 29.84 -8.61 -18.37
N LYS A 459 29.76 -8.89 -19.67
CA LYS A 459 28.48 -9.13 -20.35
C LYS A 459 27.76 -10.37 -19.82
N GLU A 460 28.47 -11.46 -19.50
CA GLU A 460 27.90 -12.65 -18.85
C GLU A 460 27.37 -12.34 -17.43
N MET A 461 27.99 -11.38 -16.74
CA MET A 461 27.51 -10.85 -15.46
C MET A 461 26.33 -9.86 -15.61
N GLY A 462 25.80 -9.69 -16.84
CA GLY A 462 24.74 -8.74 -17.16
C GLY A 462 25.20 -7.28 -17.14
N ILE A 463 26.49 -7.03 -17.39
CA ILE A 463 27.09 -5.68 -17.36
C ILE A 463 27.43 -5.23 -18.78
N THR A 464 26.83 -4.12 -19.19
CA THR A 464 27.16 -3.42 -20.43
C THR A 464 28.17 -2.31 -20.15
N ILE A 465 29.28 -2.30 -20.89
CA ILE A 465 30.31 -1.25 -20.83
C ILE A 465 30.07 -0.17 -21.89
N GLN A 466 30.28 1.09 -21.50
CA GLN A 466 30.31 2.26 -22.37
C GLN A 466 31.63 3.02 -22.21
N ASP A 467 32.45 3.04 -23.27
CA ASP A 467 33.66 3.87 -23.31
C ASP A 467 33.27 5.32 -23.64
N THR A 468 33.61 6.27 -22.77
CA THR A 468 33.36 7.71 -22.98
C THR A 468 34.68 8.48 -22.99
N PRO A 469 34.73 9.72 -23.55
CA PRO A 469 35.91 10.57 -23.46
C PRO A 469 36.39 10.84 -22.02
N GLN A 470 35.52 10.64 -21.03
CA GLN A 470 35.79 10.84 -19.60
C GLN A 470 36.21 9.55 -18.87
N GLY A 471 36.23 8.41 -19.56
CA GLY A 471 36.56 7.10 -19.00
C GLY A 471 35.51 6.03 -19.30
N THR A 472 35.78 4.79 -18.89
CA THR A 472 34.87 3.67 -19.05
C THR A 472 33.78 3.72 -17.98
N ARG A 473 32.52 3.59 -18.40
CA ARG A 473 31.34 3.45 -17.53
C ARG A 473 30.70 2.09 -17.76
N TRP A 474 29.90 1.63 -16.80
CA TRP A 474 29.17 0.38 -16.92
C TRP A 474 27.76 0.50 -16.36
N THR A 475 26.84 -0.30 -16.91
CA THR A 475 25.45 -0.42 -16.47
C THR A 475 25.09 -1.90 -16.31
N ARG A 476 24.22 -2.21 -15.34
CA ARG A 476 23.62 -3.54 -15.18
C ARG A 476 22.34 -3.62 -16.02
N ASP A 477 22.22 -4.66 -16.85
CA ASP A 477 21.12 -4.91 -17.79
C ASP A 477 19.90 -5.60 -17.14
#